data_AF-A0A966LVZ8-F1
#
_entry.id   AF-A0A966LVZ8-F1
#
_cell.length_a   1.000
_cell.length_b   1.000
_cell.length_c   1.000
_cell.angle_alpha   90.00
_cell.angle_beta   90.00
_cell.angle_gamma   90.00
#
_symmetry.space_group_name_H-M   'P 1'
#
loop_
_entity.id
_entity.type
_entity.pdbx_description
1 polymer ?
#
loop_
_entity_poly.entity_id
_entity_poly.type
_entity_poly.pdbx_seq_one_letter_code
_entity_poly.pdbx_strand_id
1 'polypeptide(L)'
;MPQQFTNRHDRTISVDRKSAVSNISQANYRQSARFTPILLVTIFVVGGALPFSGSNNNSKTGQASLTQLIIAKQSVETKLPNINYRPFPLIDESKLTAVQKTLVTIIKSEYAKHPTGYDESVMAYTEGIKEPWCADFISWVRDEAGIPYEHPTTGYWRIPGVSTLRDYYRQYDAYFVVGDYVPKLGDVAFYEGDTADSNSSEHVALVLGVEGDKLITIGGNETKDSIMQIRYSKLAVGERGLIAFGRTNVE
;
A
#
# COMPACT_ATOMS: atom_id res chain seq x y z
N MET A 1 -63.59 -23.78 -20.67
CA MET A 1 -64.42 -22.72 -20.06
C MET A 1 -63.91 -22.48 -18.64
N PRO A 2 -63.48 -21.27 -18.29
CA PRO A 2 -62.86 -20.97 -17.00
C PRO A 2 -63.90 -20.44 -15.99
N GLN A 3 -63.70 -20.76 -14.70
CA GLN A 3 -64.44 -20.16 -13.59
C GLN A 3 -63.54 -19.12 -12.94
N GLN A 4 -63.97 -17.86 -13.01
CA GLN A 4 -63.39 -16.71 -12.33
C GLN A 4 -63.86 -16.70 -10.86
N PHE A 5 -62.93 -16.47 -9.94
CA PHE A 5 -63.25 -15.87 -8.65
C PHE A 5 -62.38 -14.62 -8.47
N THR A 6 -63.07 -13.49 -8.41
CA THR A 6 -62.55 -12.17 -8.09
C THR A 6 -62.41 -12.01 -6.57
N ASN A 7 -61.29 -11.49 -6.07
CA ASN A 7 -61.33 -10.22 -5.33
C ASN A 7 -59.94 -9.66 -5.00
N ARG A 8 -59.87 -8.34 -5.21
CA ARG A 8 -58.83 -7.39 -4.78
C ARG A 8 -58.62 -7.45 -3.27
N HIS A 9 -57.37 -7.46 -2.84
CA HIS A 9 -56.86 -6.41 -1.95
C HIS A 9 -55.40 -6.09 -2.28
N ASP A 10 -55.25 -4.85 -2.74
CA ASP A 10 -54.04 -4.06 -2.86
C ASP A 10 -53.32 -3.97 -1.51
N ARG A 11 -52.06 -4.41 -1.46
CA ARG A 11 -51.01 -3.87 -0.58
C ARG A 11 -49.66 -4.00 -1.25
N THR A 12 -49.30 -2.93 -1.93
CA THR A 12 -47.91 -2.56 -2.22
C THR A 12 -47.15 -2.47 -0.89
N ILE A 13 -46.15 -3.32 -0.66
CA ILE A 13 -45.14 -3.12 0.39
C ILE A 13 -43.78 -3.09 -0.31
N SER A 14 -43.38 -1.87 -0.67
CA SER A 14 -41.99 -1.49 -0.86
C SER A 14 -41.27 -1.65 0.47
N VAL A 15 -40.29 -2.53 0.56
CA VAL A 15 -39.37 -2.57 1.72
C VAL A 15 -38.10 -1.84 1.31
N ASP A 16 -38.17 -0.53 1.51
CA ASP A 16 -37.03 0.37 1.59
C ASP A 16 -36.14 -0.08 2.77
N ARG A 17 -34.94 -0.60 2.49
CA ARG A 17 -33.90 -0.82 3.50
C ARG A 17 -32.77 0.18 3.30
N LYS A 18 -33.11 1.47 3.36
CA LYS A 18 -32.19 2.51 3.84
C LYS A 18 -32.58 2.89 5.25
N SER A 19 -31.56 3.09 6.09
CA SER A 19 -31.60 3.74 7.41
C SER A 19 -31.88 2.81 8.60
N ALA A 20 -30.80 2.25 9.17
CA ALA A 20 -30.56 2.24 10.63
C ALA A 20 -29.39 1.30 10.97
N VAL A 21 -28.15 1.73 10.77
CA VAL A 21 -27.06 1.33 11.68
C VAL A 21 -26.26 2.59 12.02
N SER A 22 -26.07 2.74 13.31
CA SER A 22 -25.73 3.94 14.07
C SER A 22 -24.38 4.57 13.74
N ASN A 23 -24.41 5.89 13.61
CA ASN A 23 -23.29 6.81 13.72
C ASN A 23 -22.56 6.64 15.07
N ILE A 24 -21.50 5.83 15.13
CA ILE A 24 -20.46 5.93 16.14
C ILE A 24 -19.09 5.68 15.48
N SER A 25 -18.25 6.72 15.51
CA SER A 25 -16.78 6.69 15.31
C SER A 25 -16.20 6.52 13.90
N GLN A 26 -16.47 7.49 12.99
CA GLN A 26 -15.57 7.77 11.85
C GLN A 26 -14.70 9.03 12.04
N ALA A 27 -14.84 9.75 13.16
CA ALA A 27 -14.19 11.04 13.37
C ALA A 27 -12.83 11.01 14.11
N ASN A 28 -12.40 9.87 14.66
CA ASN A 28 -11.25 9.82 15.59
C ASN A 28 -9.97 9.14 15.07
N TYR A 29 -9.87 8.79 13.78
CA TYR A 29 -8.63 8.21 13.22
C TYR A 29 -7.86 9.14 12.27
N ARG A 30 -8.35 10.37 12.04
CA ARG A 30 -7.73 11.36 11.13
C ARG A 30 -6.80 12.37 11.82
N GLN A 31 -6.00 11.96 12.80
CA GLN A 31 -5.20 12.93 13.57
C GLN A 31 -3.75 12.58 13.93
N SER A 32 -3.09 11.68 13.23
CA SER A 32 -1.64 11.46 13.44
C SER A 32 -0.85 11.37 12.13
N ALA A 33 -0.79 12.47 11.40
CA ALA A 33 0.29 12.73 10.43
C ALA A 33 0.32 14.23 10.07
N ARG A 34 0.67 15.10 11.03
CA ARG A 34 1.09 16.47 10.72
C ARG A 34 2.56 16.61 11.15
N PHE A 35 3.44 16.61 10.16
CA PHE A 35 4.87 16.90 10.33
C PHE A 35 5.05 18.38 10.72
N THR A 36 5.69 18.62 11.85
CA THR A 36 6.19 19.95 12.26
C THR A 36 7.65 20.08 11.78
N PRO A 37 8.07 21.17 11.15
CA PRO A 37 9.47 21.34 10.76
C PRO A 37 10.33 21.69 11.98
N ILE A 38 11.48 21.01 12.12
CA ILE A 38 12.48 21.29 13.15
C ILE A 38 13.24 22.57 12.80
N LEU A 39 13.25 23.52 13.73
CA LEU A 39 13.99 24.77 13.69
C LEU A 39 15.50 24.49 13.84
N LEU A 40 16.32 24.92 12.86
CA LEU A 40 17.79 24.92 12.98
C LEU A 40 18.20 25.91 14.07
N VAL A 41 18.89 25.43 15.11
CA VAL A 41 19.55 26.29 16.11
C VAL A 41 21.01 26.47 15.69
N THR A 42 21.36 27.67 15.26
CA THR A 42 22.76 28.08 15.03
C THR A 42 23.39 28.50 16.35
N ILE A 43 24.44 27.78 16.80
CA ILE A 43 25.20 28.15 18.00
C ILE A 43 26.39 29.02 17.59
N PHE A 44 26.43 30.27 18.07
CA PHE A 44 27.61 31.12 18.07
C PHE A 44 28.54 30.71 19.21
N VAL A 45 29.84 30.53 18.93
CA VAL A 45 30.89 30.39 19.95
C VAL A 45 31.57 31.74 20.10
N VAL A 46 31.47 32.35 21.29
CA VAL A 46 32.31 33.50 21.69
C VAL A 46 33.22 33.03 22.83
N GLY A 47 34.51 33.25 22.65
CA GLY A 47 35.56 32.87 23.60
C GLY A 47 35.70 33.80 24.80
N GLY A 48 36.33 33.30 25.87
CA GLY A 48 36.77 34.05 27.04
C GLY A 48 37.49 33.15 28.05
N ALA A 49 38.69 33.55 28.45
CA ALA A 49 39.66 32.80 29.25
C ALA A 49 39.46 32.94 30.78
N LEU A 50 39.80 31.85 31.52
CA LEU A 50 40.50 31.65 32.84
C LEU A 50 40.54 32.77 33.93
N PRO A 51 40.96 32.54 35.22
CA PRO A 51 41.36 31.32 35.99
C PRO A 51 40.84 31.26 37.48
N PHE A 52 41.48 30.42 38.32
CA PHE A 52 41.42 30.23 39.81
C PHE A 52 40.35 29.27 40.35
N SER A 53 40.52 28.47 41.43
CA SER A 53 41.60 27.95 42.29
C SER A 53 40.89 27.10 43.38
N GLY A 54 41.49 26.01 43.89
CA GLY A 54 41.14 25.47 45.23
C GLY A 54 40.61 24.03 45.34
N SER A 55 41.52 23.12 45.73
CA SER A 55 41.46 22.13 46.85
C SER A 55 40.23 21.21 47.11
N ASN A 56 40.54 19.90 47.10
CA ASN A 56 40.12 18.80 48.01
C ASN A 56 38.63 18.48 48.26
N ASN A 57 38.20 17.27 47.88
CA ASN A 57 37.97 16.13 48.80
C ASN A 57 37.28 14.95 48.09
N ASN A 58 37.72 13.73 48.42
CA ASN A 58 37.12 12.48 48.00
C ASN A 58 35.69 12.31 48.55
N SER A 59 34.71 12.14 47.66
CA SER A 59 33.47 11.41 47.94
C SER A 59 33.18 10.44 46.81
N LYS A 60 33.06 9.16 47.17
CA LYS A 60 32.46 8.12 46.32
C LYS A 60 30.96 8.41 46.25
N THR A 61 30.46 8.88 45.11
CA THR A 61 29.08 8.67 44.64
C THR A 61 29.01 8.95 43.14
N GLY A 62 28.25 8.12 42.43
CA GLY A 62 28.32 7.97 40.99
C GLY A 62 28.03 9.23 40.17
N GLN A 63 28.86 9.45 39.16
CA GLN A 63 28.46 10.03 37.89
C GLN A 63 29.26 9.28 36.82
N ALA A 64 28.62 8.30 36.17
CA ALA A 64 29.12 7.83 34.89
C ALA A 64 29.13 9.06 33.97
N SER A 65 30.32 9.43 33.49
CA SER A 65 30.52 10.57 32.61
C SER A 65 29.51 10.54 31.47
N LEU A 66 28.86 11.68 31.19
CA LEU A 66 27.97 11.86 30.03
C LEU A 66 28.65 11.52 28.68
N THR A 67 29.97 11.33 28.68
CA THR A 67 30.73 10.85 27.52
C THR A 67 30.59 9.34 27.27
N GLN A 68 30.17 8.53 28.25
CA GLN A 68 29.93 7.09 28.06
C GLN A 68 28.49 6.75 27.67
N LEU A 69 27.54 7.67 27.81
CA LEU A 69 26.14 7.47 27.38
C LEU A 69 25.87 7.87 25.92
N ILE A 70 26.92 8.09 25.13
CA ILE A 70 26.81 8.34 23.68
C ILE A 70 27.08 7.06 22.87
N ILE A 71 27.58 5.99 23.51
CA ILE A 71 27.83 4.70 22.86
C ILE A 71 26.71 3.71 23.21
N ALA A 72 25.47 4.06 22.87
CA ALA A 72 24.36 3.09 22.82
C ALA A 72 23.24 3.50 21.85
N LYS A 73 23.51 4.41 20.91
CA LYS A 73 22.75 4.50 19.67
C LYS A 73 23.57 3.89 18.56
N GLN A 74 23.83 2.60 18.71
CA GLN A 74 24.17 1.77 17.58
C GLN A 74 22.89 1.75 16.75
N SER A 75 22.81 2.66 15.78
CA SER A 75 21.92 2.54 14.64
C SER A 75 22.10 1.12 14.15
N VAL A 76 21.08 0.29 14.37
CA VAL A 76 20.93 -0.96 13.63
C VAL A 76 20.70 -0.49 12.20
N GLU A 77 21.80 -0.23 11.49
CA GLU A 77 21.81 -0.09 10.06
C GLU A 77 21.51 -1.51 9.57
N THR A 78 20.22 -1.83 9.47
CA THR A 78 19.75 -2.98 8.73
C THR A 78 20.36 -2.84 7.37
N LYS A 79 21.41 -3.63 7.11
CA LYS A 79 22.05 -3.75 5.81
C LYS A 79 20.93 -4.11 4.84
N LEU A 80 20.39 -3.10 4.15
CA LEU A 80 19.43 -3.32 3.08
C LEU A 80 20.08 -4.35 2.16
N PRO A 81 19.35 -5.40 1.76
CA PRO A 81 19.90 -6.34 0.81
C PRO A 81 20.44 -5.55 -0.40
N ASN A 82 21.48 -6.06 -1.06
CA ASN A 82 22.03 -5.42 -2.26
C ASN A 82 21.02 -5.60 -3.40
N ILE A 83 19.98 -4.77 -3.38
CA ILE A 83 18.83 -4.83 -4.25
C ILE A 83 19.03 -3.81 -5.35
N ASN A 84 19.08 -4.30 -6.58
CA ASN A 84 19.09 -3.45 -7.75
C ASN A 84 17.67 -2.94 -8.03
N TYR A 85 17.31 -1.81 -7.41
CA TYR A 85 16.05 -1.13 -7.71
C TYR A 85 16.09 -0.56 -9.11
N ARG A 86 15.04 -0.85 -9.89
CA ARG A 86 14.87 -0.23 -11.20
C ARG A 86 14.42 1.22 -11.02
N PRO A 87 14.83 2.15 -11.90
CA PRO A 87 14.24 3.48 -11.89
C PRO A 87 12.73 3.39 -12.14
N PHE A 88 11.97 4.29 -11.53
CA PHE A 88 10.55 4.43 -11.83
C PHE A 88 10.38 4.81 -13.31
N PRO A 89 9.51 4.13 -14.08
CA PRO A 89 9.36 4.37 -15.51
C PRO A 89 8.87 5.79 -15.79
N LEU A 90 9.24 6.33 -16.94
CA LEU A 90 8.64 7.57 -17.44
C LEU A 90 7.21 7.27 -17.91
N ILE A 91 6.22 7.91 -17.29
CA ILE A 91 4.81 7.73 -17.63
C ILE A 91 4.32 8.98 -18.37
N ASP A 92 3.71 8.79 -19.54
CA ASP A 92 3.06 9.85 -20.31
C ASP A 92 1.75 10.27 -19.60
N GLU A 93 1.85 11.22 -18.69
CA GLU A 93 0.69 11.70 -17.91
C GLU A 93 -0.34 12.49 -18.74
N SER A 94 -0.03 12.86 -19.99
CA SER A 94 -0.93 13.66 -20.82
C SER A 94 -2.24 12.93 -21.18
N LYS A 95 -2.21 11.59 -21.14
CA LYS A 95 -3.33 10.70 -21.47
C LYS A 95 -4.00 10.08 -20.24
N LEU A 96 -3.51 10.41 -19.04
CA LEU A 96 -4.03 9.85 -17.79
C LEU A 96 -5.23 10.65 -17.27
N THR A 97 -6.19 9.93 -16.70
CA THR A 97 -7.27 10.53 -15.91
C THR A 97 -6.73 11.16 -14.62
N ALA A 98 -7.54 11.99 -13.96
CA ALA A 98 -7.12 12.61 -12.70
C ALA A 98 -6.76 11.56 -11.62
N VAL A 99 -7.57 10.51 -11.52
CA VAL A 99 -7.34 9.39 -10.59
C VAL A 99 -6.04 8.65 -10.93
N GLN A 100 -5.78 8.39 -12.22
CA GLN A 100 -4.53 7.76 -12.64
C GLN A 100 -3.28 8.58 -12.28
N LYS A 101 -3.35 9.91 -12.40
CA LYS A 101 -2.25 10.80 -11.96
C LYS A 101 -2.03 10.74 -10.45
N THR A 102 -3.11 10.67 -9.67
CA THR A 102 -3.04 10.48 -8.22
C THR A 102 -2.39 9.14 -7.88
N LEU A 103 -2.80 8.05 -8.53
CA LEU A 103 -2.19 6.72 -8.38
C LEU A 103 -0.68 6.78 -8.68
N VAL A 104 -0.27 7.36 -9.80
CA VAL A 104 1.16 7.52 -10.13
C VAL A 104 1.92 8.27 -9.04
N THR A 105 1.34 9.36 -8.52
CA THR A 105 1.96 10.17 -7.47
C THR A 105 2.18 9.36 -6.19
N ILE A 106 1.14 8.65 -5.73
CA ILE A 106 1.19 7.80 -4.52
C ILE A 106 2.22 6.67 -4.71
N ILE A 107 2.08 5.91 -5.80
CA ILE A 107 2.93 4.75 -6.10
C ILE A 107 4.40 5.18 -6.21
N LYS A 108 4.69 6.29 -6.89
CA LYS A 108 6.05 6.82 -7.03
C LYS A 108 6.64 7.25 -5.68
N SER A 109 5.83 7.87 -4.82
CA SER A 109 6.22 8.22 -3.44
C SER A 109 6.53 6.98 -2.62
N GLU A 110 5.66 5.97 -2.64
CA GLU A 110 5.89 4.74 -1.86
C GLU A 110 7.08 3.95 -2.39
N TYR A 111 7.26 3.83 -3.70
CA TYR A 111 8.40 3.13 -4.28
C TYR A 111 9.75 3.73 -3.87
N ALA A 112 9.81 5.07 -3.72
CA ALA A 112 11.01 5.77 -3.27
C ALA A 112 11.40 5.47 -1.81
N LYS A 113 10.48 4.95 -1.00
CA LYS A 113 10.75 4.52 0.39
C LYS A 113 11.40 3.15 0.48
N HIS A 114 11.40 2.40 -0.63
CA HIS A 114 11.87 1.01 -0.69
C HIS A 114 11.21 0.06 0.34
N PRO A 115 9.86 -0.04 0.38
CA PRO A 115 9.18 -0.84 1.38
C PRO A 115 9.60 -2.32 1.34
N THR A 116 9.87 -2.88 2.51
CA THR A 116 10.39 -4.24 2.67
C THR A 116 9.90 -4.89 3.96
N GLY A 117 9.67 -6.21 3.89
CA GLY A 117 9.35 -7.02 5.06
C GLY A 117 8.12 -6.50 5.79
N TYR A 118 8.32 -6.00 7.02
CA TYR A 118 7.29 -5.42 7.89
C TYR A 118 7.74 -4.06 8.43
N ASP A 119 8.35 -3.25 7.59
CA ASP A 119 8.73 -1.88 7.95
C ASP A 119 7.51 -0.97 8.18
N GLU A 120 7.76 0.30 8.52
CA GLU A 120 6.72 1.27 8.82
C GLU A 120 5.72 1.46 7.66
N SER A 121 6.21 1.47 6.41
CA SER A 121 5.38 1.55 5.21
C SER A 121 4.47 0.34 5.09
N VAL A 122 5.03 -0.87 5.20
CA VAL A 122 4.24 -2.11 5.12
C VAL A 122 3.22 -2.21 6.25
N MET A 123 3.59 -1.80 7.47
CA MET A 123 2.66 -1.77 8.61
C MET A 123 1.53 -0.75 8.40
N ALA A 124 1.74 0.32 7.64
CA ALA A 124 0.65 1.22 7.24
C ALA A 124 -0.31 0.54 6.26
N TYR A 125 0.19 -0.19 5.26
CA TYR A 125 -0.65 -0.85 4.24
C TYR A 125 -1.53 -1.96 4.84
N THR A 126 -0.97 -2.68 5.82
CA THR A 126 -1.58 -3.87 6.45
C THR A 126 -2.29 -3.57 7.77
N GLU A 127 -2.36 -2.30 8.17
CA GLU A 127 -2.86 -1.86 9.47
C GLU A 127 -2.23 -2.59 10.66
N GLY A 128 -0.92 -2.83 10.58
CA GLY A 128 -0.11 -3.47 11.62
C GLY A 128 -0.14 -5.00 11.61
N ILE A 129 -0.79 -5.63 10.62
CA ILE A 129 -0.83 -7.09 10.48
C ILE A 129 0.41 -7.58 9.73
N LYS A 130 1.09 -8.60 10.29
CA LYS A 130 2.29 -9.20 9.66
C LYS A 130 1.89 -10.32 8.70
N GLU A 131 1.63 -9.97 7.45
CA GLU A 131 1.22 -10.88 6.39
C GLU A 131 1.84 -10.52 5.03
N PRO A 132 1.78 -11.40 4.00
CA PRO A 132 2.03 -10.99 2.63
C PRO A 132 1.11 -9.83 2.26
N TRP A 133 1.67 -8.75 1.75
CA TRP A 133 1.03 -7.45 1.65
C TRP A 133 0.83 -7.01 0.19
N CYS A 134 0.96 -7.93 -0.77
CA CYS A 134 0.79 -7.63 -2.19
C CYS A 134 -0.61 -7.08 -2.50
N ALA A 135 -1.68 -7.68 -1.97
CA ALA A 135 -3.05 -7.19 -2.14
C ALA A 135 -3.39 -6.03 -1.19
N ASP A 136 -2.83 -5.99 0.02
CA ASP A 136 -2.95 -4.85 0.93
C ASP A 136 -2.42 -3.56 0.32
N PHE A 137 -1.24 -3.60 -0.30
CA PHE A 137 -0.67 -2.44 -0.98
C PHE A 137 -1.59 -1.90 -2.08
N ILE A 138 -2.21 -2.78 -2.88
CA ILE A 138 -3.17 -2.37 -3.91
C ILE A 138 -4.40 -1.72 -3.28
N SER A 139 -4.96 -2.34 -2.23
CA SER A 139 -6.10 -1.79 -1.51
C SER A 139 -5.78 -0.41 -0.93
N TRP A 140 -4.60 -0.26 -0.32
CA TRP A 140 -4.14 0.95 0.33
C TRP A 140 -3.91 2.08 -0.69
N VAL A 141 -3.22 1.79 -1.80
CA VAL A 141 -3.01 2.77 -2.88
C VAL A 141 -4.34 3.28 -3.44
N ARG A 142 -5.35 2.40 -3.55
CA ARG A 142 -6.68 2.79 -4.03
C ARG A 142 -7.46 3.62 -3.01
N ASP A 143 -7.38 3.29 -1.72
CA ASP A 143 -7.97 4.09 -0.64
C ASP A 143 -7.36 5.50 -0.60
N GLU A 144 -6.04 5.61 -0.63
CA GLU A 144 -5.31 6.89 -0.69
C GLU A 144 -5.60 7.70 -1.96
N ALA A 145 -5.92 7.02 -3.07
CA ALA A 145 -6.35 7.67 -4.31
C ALA A 145 -7.83 8.10 -4.31
N GLY A 146 -8.55 7.87 -3.21
CA GLY A 146 -9.97 8.23 -3.07
C GLY A 146 -10.93 7.30 -3.82
N ILE A 147 -10.46 6.11 -4.21
CA ILE A 147 -11.24 5.09 -4.92
C ILE A 147 -11.17 3.75 -4.17
N PRO A 148 -11.57 3.68 -2.89
CA PRO A 148 -11.43 2.47 -2.08
C PRO A 148 -12.13 1.27 -2.72
N TYR A 149 -11.69 0.06 -2.38
CA TYR A 149 -12.53 -1.11 -2.60
C TYR A 149 -13.71 -1.10 -1.63
N GLU A 150 -14.68 -1.97 -1.88
CA GLU A 150 -15.69 -2.33 -0.90
C GLU A 150 -15.61 -3.83 -0.72
N HIS A 151 -14.98 -4.30 0.36
CA HIS A 151 -14.81 -5.71 0.62
C HIS A 151 -16.18 -6.41 0.61
N PRO A 152 -16.40 -7.48 -0.19
CA PRO A 152 -17.73 -8.03 -0.44
C PRO A 152 -18.53 -8.39 0.83
N THR A 153 -17.85 -8.88 1.87
CA THR A 153 -18.48 -9.27 3.14
C THR A 153 -18.62 -8.13 4.16
N THR A 154 -17.63 -7.25 4.28
CA THR A 154 -17.54 -6.28 5.40
C THR A 154 -17.81 -4.84 4.97
N GLY A 155 -17.79 -4.56 3.66
CA GLY A 155 -17.83 -3.20 3.11
C GLY A 155 -16.57 -2.37 3.40
N TYR A 156 -15.53 -2.97 3.98
CA TYR A 156 -14.31 -2.26 4.33
C TYR A 156 -13.39 -2.05 3.12
N TRP A 157 -12.54 -1.01 3.12
CA TRP A 157 -11.70 -0.67 1.96
C TRP A 157 -10.60 -1.71 1.69
N ARG A 158 -10.15 -2.41 2.73
CA ARG A 158 -9.02 -3.34 2.66
C ARG A 158 -9.45 -4.73 2.22
N ILE A 159 -8.82 -5.21 1.15
CA ILE A 159 -8.91 -6.60 0.69
C ILE A 159 -7.50 -7.21 0.73
N PRO A 160 -7.13 -7.91 1.82
CA PRO A 160 -5.77 -8.43 2.03
C PRO A 160 -5.47 -9.71 1.24
N GLY A 161 -6.52 -10.43 0.80
CA GLY A 161 -6.38 -11.71 0.10
C GLY A 161 -6.44 -11.58 -1.42
N VAL A 162 -5.49 -12.21 -2.12
CA VAL A 162 -5.47 -12.25 -3.61
C VAL A 162 -6.74 -12.89 -4.17
N SER A 163 -7.16 -14.03 -3.62
CA SER A 163 -8.39 -14.72 -4.05
C SER A 163 -9.64 -13.85 -3.85
N THR A 164 -9.77 -13.19 -2.69
CA THR A 164 -10.87 -12.26 -2.42
C THR A 164 -10.85 -11.07 -3.37
N LEU A 165 -9.67 -10.53 -3.68
CA LEU A 165 -9.53 -9.43 -4.64
C LEU A 165 -9.90 -9.86 -6.07
N ARG A 166 -9.53 -11.07 -6.46
CA ARG A 166 -9.95 -11.67 -7.74
C ARG A 166 -11.47 -11.79 -7.81
N ASP A 167 -12.10 -12.29 -6.75
CA ASP A 167 -13.55 -12.44 -6.69
C ASP A 167 -14.27 -11.09 -6.68
N TYR A 168 -13.70 -10.06 -6.05
CA TYR A 168 -14.16 -8.68 -6.19
C TYR A 168 -14.23 -8.26 -7.66
N TYR A 169 -13.14 -8.39 -8.43
CA TYR A 169 -13.16 -8.01 -9.84
C TYR A 169 -14.12 -8.84 -10.69
N ARG A 170 -14.29 -10.14 -10.39
CA ARG A 170 -15.26 -11.00 -11.07
C ARG A 170 -16.70 -10.57 -10.81
N GLN A 171 -17.00 -10.15 -9.58
CA GLN A 171 -18.34 -9.69 -9.20
C GLN A 171 -18.80 -8.46 -10.01
N TYR A 172 -17.87 -7.61 -10.45
CA TYR A 172 -18.15 -6.40 -11.22
C TYR A 172 -17.87 -6.56 -12.73
N ASP A 173 -17.79 -7.79 -13.24
CA ASP A 173 -17.48 -8.09 -14.64
C ASP A 173 -16.19 -7.39 -15.14
N ALA A 174 -15.25 -7.22 -14.22
CA ALA A 174 -14.02 -6.45 -14.41
C ALA A 174 -12.77 -7.34 -14.43
N TYR A 175 -12.94 -8.67 -14.43
CA TYR A 175 -11.85 -9.64 -14.49
C TYR A 175 -11.68 -10.18 -15.92
N PHE A 176 -10.54 -9.86 -16.54
CA PHE A 176 -10.26 -10.20 -17.94
C PHE A 176 -9.05 -11.14 -18.04
N VAL A 177 -9.21 -12.28 -18.69
CA VAL A 177 -8.10 -13.22 -18.94
C VAL A 177 -7.09 -12.58 -19.89
N VAL A 178 -5.81 -12.89 -19.72
CA VAL A 178 -4.74 -12.39 -20.61
C VAL A 178 -5.04 -12.81 -22.06
N GLY A 179 -5.04 -11.83 -22.96
CA GLY A 179 -5.38 -12.02 -24.38
C GLY A 179 -6.71 -11.37 -24.76
N ASP A 180 -7.65 -11.26 -23.82
CA ASP A 180 -8.97 -10.65 -24.07
C ASP A 180 -8.96 -9.13 -23.85
N TYR A 181 -7.92 -8.62 -23.19
CA TYR A 181 -7.81 -7.24 -22.76
C TYR A 181 -6.35 -6.78 -22.70
N VAL A 182 -6.11 -5.53 -23.12
CA VAL A 182 -4.83 -4.84 -22.91
C VAL A 182 -4.96 -3.98 -21.65
N PRO A 183 -4.18 -4.26 -20.59
CA PRO A 183 -4.31 -3.54 -19.33
C PRO A 183 -3.82 -2.10 -19.42
N LYS A 184 -4.38 -1.26 -18.56
CA LYS A 184 -4.08 0.16 -18.41
C LYS A 184 -3.46 0.43 -17.05
N LEU A 185 -2.89 1.62 -16.90
CA LEU A 185 -2.37 2.09 -15.62
C LEU A 185 -3.47 2.06 -14.55
N GLY A 186 -3.16 1.43 -13.42
CA GLY A 186 -4.08 1.26 -12.29
C GLY A 186 -4.92 -0.02 -12.34
N ASP A 187 -4.81 -0.82 -13.40
CA ASP A 187 -5.33 -2.19 -13.40
C ASP A 187 -4.48 -3.10 -12.50
N VAL A 188 -5.01 -4.25 -12.11
CA VAL A 188 -4.34 -5.23 -11.27
C VAL A 188 -3.99 -6.46 -12.08
N ALA A 189 -2.72 -6.84 -12.15
CA ALA A 189 -2.27 -8.09 -12.73
C ALA A 189 -2.40 -9.22 -11.70
N PHE A 190 -3.00 -10.34 -12.09
CA PHE A 190 -3.15 -11.54 -11.27
C PHE A 190 -2.20 -12.64 -11.75
N TYR A 191 -1.54 -13.28 -10.79
CA TYR A 191 -0.59 -14.36 -11.01
C TYR A 191 -0.98 -15.58 -10.18
N GLU A 192 -0.76 -16.77 -10.74
CA GLU A 192 -0.94 -18.07 -10.07
C GLU A 192 0.30 -18.97 -10.32
N GLY A 193 0.53 -19.92 -9.42
CA GLY A 193 1.67 -20.84 -9.48
C GLY A 193 2.83 -20.38 -8.60
N ASP A 194 4.06 -20.67 -9.00
CA ASP A 194 5.25 -20.23 -8.25
C ASP A 194 5.43 -18.71 -8.34
N THR A 195 5.11 -18.01 -7.26
CA THR A 195 5.11 -16.55 -7.20
C THR A 195 6.49 -15.95 -6.90
N ALA A 196 6.61 -14.63 -7.06
CA ALA A 196 7.87 -13.91 -6.95
C ALA A 196 8.48 -13.92 -5.53
N ASP A 197 7.65 -14.07 -4.49
CA ASP A 197 8.08 -14.29 -3.10
C ASP A 197 8.49 -15.75 -2.81
N SER A 198 8.24 -16.68 -3.73
CA SER A 198 8.50 -18.12 -3.61
C SER A 198 7.83 -18.81 -2.42
N ASN A 199 6.86 -18.13 -1.79
CA ASN A 199 6.16 -18.59 -0.58
C ASN A 199 4.64 -18.58 -0.73
N SER A 200 4.12 -18.07 -1.86
CA SER A 200 2.70 -17.99 -2.17
C SER A 200 2.36 -18.78 -3.44
N SER A 201 1.08 -19.11 -3.63
CA SER A 201 0.58 -19.72 -4.87
C SER A 201 -0.19 -18.74 -5.75
N GLU A 202 -0.45 -17.54 -5.23
CA GLU A 202 -1.18 -16.47 -5.90
C GLU A 202 -0.50 -15.13 -5.58
N HIS A 203 -0.47 -14.23 -6.55
CA HIS A 203 0.17 -12.91 -6.38
C HIS A 203 -0.56 -11.84 -7.19
N VAL A 204 -0.43 -10.58 -6.78
CA VAL A 204 -0.97 -9.42 -7.49
C VAL A 204 0.03 -8.28 -7.54
N ALA A 205 -0.03 -7.52 -8.63
CA ALA A 205 0.73 -6.29 -8.81
C ALA A 205 -0.10 -5.24 -9.56
N LEU A 206 0.15 -3.96 -9.30
CA LEU A 206 -0.44 -2.86 -10.04
C LEU A 206 0.23 -2.71 -11.40
N VAL A 207 -0.56 -2.50 -12.44
CA VAL A 207 -0.07 -2.20 -13.79
C VAL A 207 0.34 -0.72 -13.86
N LEU A 208 1.58 -0.50 -14.29
CA LEU A 208 2.10 0.84 -14.62
C LEU A 208 1.95 1.17 -16.10
N GLY A 209 1.94 0.14 -16.96
CA GLY A 209 1.72 0.32 -18.38
C GLY A 209 2.12 -0.89 -19.23
N VAL A 210 1.94 -0.74 -20.53
CA VAL A 210 2.34 -1.71 -21.55
C VAL A 210 3.17 -1.00 -22.62
N GLU A 211 4.35 -1.56 -22.94
CA GLU A 211 5.26 -1.09 -23.97
C GLU A 211 5.48 -2.21 -25.00
N GLY A 212 4.75 -2.19 -26.12
CA GLY A 212 4.79 -3.29 -27.08
C GLY A 212 4.24 -4.58 -26.49
N ASP A 213 5.04 -5.65 -26.44
CA ASP A 213 4.70 -6.93 -25.81
C ASP A 213 5.16 -7.01 -24.34
N LYS A 214 5.53 -5.87 -23.74
CA LYS A 214 6.09 -5.80 -22.39
C LYS A 214 5.08 -5.22 -21.41
N LEU A 215 4.78 -5.98 -20.37
CA LEU A 215 4.01 -5.54 -19.22
C LEU A 215 4.94 -4.95 -18.15
N ILE A 216 4.60 -3.76 -17.65
CA ILE A 216 5.29 -3.09 -16.54
C ILE A 216 4.35 -3.10 -15.33
N THR A 217 4.79 -3.71 -14.23
CA THR A 217 4.04 -3.76 -12.98
C THR A 217 4.87 -3.29 -11.80
N ILE A 218 4.18 -2.93 -10.72
CA ILE A 218 4.76 -2.68 -9.41
C ILE A 218 3.93 -3.39 -8.35
N GLY A 219 4.60 -4.13 -7.48
CA GLY A 219 3.95 -4.92 -6.44
C GLY A 219 4.76 -4.96 -5.17
N GLY A 220 4.07 -5.31 -4.09
CA GLY A 220 4.70 -5.79 -2.87
C GLY A 220 5.12 -7.24 -2.99
N ASN A 221 5.87 -7.75 -2.00
CA ASN A 221 6.28 -9.17 -1.98
C ASN A 221 6.87 -9.67 -3.32
N GLU A 222 7.61 -8.83 -4.02
CA GLU A 222 8.15 -9.19 -5.33
C GLU A 222 9.42 -10.03 -5.21
N THR A 223 9.91 -10.28 -4.00
CA THR A 223 11.09 -11.11 -3.73
C THR A 223 10.85 -11.97 -2.48
N LYS A 224 11.68 -12.98 -2.28
CA LYS A 224 11.71 -13.80 -1.05
C LYS A 224 11.87 -13.00 0.25
N ASP A 225 12.43 -11.79 0.15
CA ASP A 225 12.68 -10.89 1.27
C ASP A 225 11.52 -9.88 1.44
N SER A 226 10.40 -10.12 0.75
CA SER A 226 9.18 -9.31 0.78
C SER A 226 9.43 -7.84 0.41
N ILE A 227 10.10 -7.60 -0.72
CA ILE A 227 10.51 -6.25 -1.16
C ILE A 227 9.59 -5.74 -2.27
N MET A 228 9.25 -4.45 -2.26
CA MET A 228 8.58 -3.79 -3.38
C MET A 228 9.49 -3.75 -4.62
N GLN A 229 8.99 -4.14 -5.80
CA GLN A 229 9.75 -4.03 -7.05
C GLN A 229 8.89 -3.57 -8.22
N ILE A 230 9.57 -2.92 -9.17
CA ILE A 230 9.06 -2.76 -10.53
C ILE A 230 9.51 -3.96 -11.36
N ARG A 231 8.55 -4.62 -12.00
CA ARG A 231 8.77 -5.76 -12.88
C ARG A 231 8.49 -5.40 -14.32
N TYR A 232 9.24 -6.06 -15.17
CA TYR A 232 9.12 -5.99 -16.61
C TYR A 232 9.06 -7.44 -17.09
N SER A 233 7.95 -7.79 -17.71
CA SER A 233 7.68 -9.17 -18.14
C SER A 233 7.02 -9.14 -19.51
N LYS A 234 7.00 -10.29 -20.18
CA LYS A 234 6.23 -10.43 -21.41
C LYS A 234 4.73 -10.35 -21.07
N LEU A 235 3.96 -9.61 -21.85
CA LEU A 235 2.51 -9.63 -21.80
C LEU A 235 2.02 -10.90 -22.50
N ALA A 236 2.03 -12.01 -21.79
CA ALA A 236 1.60 -13.31 -22.29
C ALA A 236 1.03 -14.17 -21.16
N VAL A 237 0.02 -14.99 -21.48
CA VAL A 237 -0.55 -15.93 -20.51
C VAL A 237 0.51 -16.92 -20.04
N GLY A 238 0.55 -17.17 -18.74
CA GLY A 238 1.54 -18.04 -18.09
C GLY A 238 2.93 -17.42 -17.92
N GLU A 239 3.22 -16.24 -18.48
CA GLU A 239 4.49 -15.55 -18.23
C GLU A 239 4.61 -15.26 -16.74
N ARG A 240 5.54 -15.96 -16.07
CA ARG A 240 5.71 -15.89 -14.61
C ARG A 240 4.40 -16.13 -13.84
N GLY A 241 3.51 -16.96 -14.39
CA GLY A 241 2.21 -17.24 -13.78
C GLY A 241 1.12 -16.19 -14.05
N LEU A 242 1.35 -15.21 -14.93
CA LEU A 242 0.35 -14.19 -15.27
C LEU A 242 -0.90 -14.84 -15.91
N ILE A 243 -2.07 -14.61 -15.34
CA ILE A 243 -3.32 -15.23 -15.82
C ILE A 243 -4.40 -14.24 -16.26
N ALA A 244 -4.47 -13.07 -15.63
CA ALA A 244 -5.58 -12.14 -15.85
C ALA A 244 -5.27 -10.72 -15.36
N PHE A 245 -6.20 -9.81 -15.68
CA PHE A 245 -6.22 -8.44 -15.21
C PHE A 245 -7.56 -8.08 -14.57
N GLY A 246 -7.52 -7.40 -13.44
CA GLY A 246 -8.65 -6.66 -12.88
C GLY A 246 -8.65 -5.25 -13.43
N ARG A 247 -9.63 -4.91 -14.28
CA ARG A 247 -9.79 -3.56 -14.83
C ARG A 247 -10.33 -2.63 -13.74
N THR A 248 -9.63 -1.54 -13.49
CA THR A 248 -10.17 -0.48 -12.64
C THR A 248 -10.90 0.54 -13.50
N ASN A 249 -12.18 0.77 -13.23
CA ASN A 249 -12.95 1.86 -13.86
C ASN A 249 -12.53 3.20 -13.23
N VAL A 250 -11.36 3.70 -13.61
CA VAL A 250 -10.84 5.02 -13.24
C VAL A 250 -11.23 6.04 -14.31
N GLU A 251 -12.50 6.44 -14.34
CA GLU A 251 -12.97 7.57 -15.17
C GLU A 251 -12.44 8.93 -14.64
#